data_AF-A0A6V7UVY9-F1
#
_entry.id   AF-A0A6V7UVY9-F1
#
_cell.length_a   1.000
_cell.length_b   1.000
_cell.length_c   1.000
_cell.angle_alpha   90.00
_cell.angle_beta   90.00
_cell.angle_gamma   90.00
#
_symmetry.space_group_name_H-M   'P 1'
#
loop_
_entity.id
_entity.type
_entity.pdbx_description
1 polymer ?
#
loop_
_entity_poly.entity_id
_entity_poly.type
_entity_poly.pdbx_seq_one_letter_code
_entity_poly.pdbx_strand_id
1 'polypeptide(L)'
;MDENLDIFRTLLFVLKIWAKKHFIYSGQFGFFNGTNLAVLACKTILLNNTNKKLSIVHLLEQFFIKFTKWNWSNPILLEVIDDQQQLEQINNPLDKNQDFIKIKNSLDWDVNSDYNSRRQLFGLNYYTVYDENIRRLEEHAKLIWPIIAPGIPTQNAGFNINYSTSKILLGEMRNGEYFLIFVNIDEYFLDDYLNHSS
;
A
#
# COMPACT_ATOMS: atom_id res chain seq x y z
N MET A 1 27.56 -0.65 -1.53
CA MET A 1 26.19 -1.20 -1.53
C MET A 1 25.28 -0.04 -1.91
N ASP A 2 24.25 -0.25 -2.72
CA ASP A 2 23.41 0.84 -3.26
C ASP A 2 22.65 1.54 -2.11
N GLU A 3 22.87 2.84 -1.90
CA GLU A 3 22.34 3.62 -0.77
C GLU A 3 20.80 3.51 -0.69
N ASN A 4 20.13 3.47 -1.85
CA ASN A 4 18.67 3.33 -1.92
C ASN A 4 18.18 1.96 -1.45
N LEU A 5 18.96 0.91 -1.72
CA LEU A 5 18.63 -0.45 -1.30
C LEU A 5 18.75 -0.58 0.22
N ASP A 6 19.75 0.08 0.83
CA ASP A 6 19.96 0.07 2.27
C ASP A 6 18.88 0.90 2.99
N ILE A 7 18.46 2.03 2.41
CA ILE A 7 17.30 2.81 2.88
C ILE A 7 16.04 1.95 2.86
N PHE A 8 15.75 1.28 1.73
CA PHE A 8 14.59 0.41 1.61
C PHE A 8 14.59 -0.73 2.64
N ARG A 9 15.73 -1.43 2.78
CA ARG A 9 15.88 -2.52 3.76
C ARG A 9 15.65 -2.04 5.18
N THR A 10 16.22 -0.90 5.54
CA THR A 10 16.10 -0.32 6.88
C THR A 10 14.66 0.11 7.15
N LEU A 11 14.01 0.82 6.22
CA LEU A 11 12.61 1.22 6.34
C LEU A 11 11.70 -0.01 6.49
N LEU A 12 11.84 -1.01 5.62
CA LEU A 12 11.06 -2.25 5.67
C LEU A 12 11.27 -3.01 6.99
N PHE A 13 12.50 -3.03 7.49
CA PHE A 13 12.82 -3.67 8.77
C PHE A 13 12.12 -2.97 9.95
N VAL A 14 12.18 -1.64 10.01
CA VAL A 14 11.51 -0.86 11.06
C VAL A 14 9.99 -1.04 10.99
N LEU A 15 9.40 -0.98 9.79
CA LEU A 15 7.96 -1.22 9.60
C LEU A 15 7.54 -2.63 10.03
N LYS A 16 8.37 -3.65 9.78
CA LYS A 16 8.11 -5.02 10.25
C LYS A 16 8.15 -5.12 11.77
N ILE A 17 9.09 -4.45 12.43
CA ILE A 17 9.16 -4.41 13.89
C ILE A 17 7.92 -3.74 14.46
N TRP A 18 7.59 -2.55 13.95
CA TRP A 18 6.39 -1.81 14.33
C TRP A 18 5.14 -2.69 14.18
N ALA A 19 4.90 -3.26 13.00
CA ALA A 19 3.70 -4.07 12.76
C ALA A 19 3.61 -5.29 13.71
N LYS A 20 4.74 -5.93 14.02
CA LYS A 20 4.78 -7.05 14.98
C LYS A 20 4.50 -6.60 16.41
N LYS A 21 5.08 -5.48 16.86
CA LYS A 21 4.89 -4.94 18.22
C LYS A 21 3.47 -4.45 18.47
N HIS A 22 2.79 -4.02 17.42
CA HIS A 22 1.40 -3.57 17.45
C HIS A 22 0.39 -4.67 17.09
N PHE A 23 0.84 -5.94 17.00
CA PHE A 23 -0.01 -7.11 16.71
C PHE A 23 -0.80 -7.04 15.39
N ILE A 24 -0.32 -6.25 14.43
CA ILE A 24 -0.92 -6.07 13.10
C ILE A 24 -0.05 -6.69 11.99
N TYR A 25 0.66 -7.77 12.30
CA TYR A 25 1.50 -8.51 11.36
C TYR A 25 1.07 -9.98 11.27
N SER A 26 0.06 -10.26 10.45
CA SER A 26 -0.34 -11.62 10.05
C SER A 26 -1.29 -11.58 8.84
N GLY A 27 -0.80 -12.02 7.67
CA GLY A 27 -1.62 -12.09 6.46
C GLY A 27 -2.80 -13.05 6.56
N GLN A 28 -2.68 -14.13 7.34
CA GLN A 28 -3.75 -15.10 7.56
C GLN A 28 -4.94 -14.49 8.31
N PHE A 29 -4.68 -13.53 9.22
CA PHE A 29 -5.71 -12.86 10.00
C PHE A 29 -6.17 -11.53 9.39
N GLY A 30 -5.81 -11.25 8.13
CA GLY A 30 -6.22 -10.03 7.44
C GLY A 30 -5.47 -8.76 7.87
N PHE A 31 -4.26 -8.92 8.40
CA PHE A 31 -3.35 -7.81 8.72
C PHE A 31 -2.19 -7.72 7.72
N PHE A 32 -1.22 -6.84 7.97
CA PHE A 32 -0.04 -6.73 7.12
C PHE A 32 0.76 -8.03 7.08
N ASN A 33 1.37 -8.28 5.92
CA ASN A 33 2.35 -9.32 5.69
C ASN A 33 3.64 -8.70 5.09
N GLY A 34 4.64 -9.54 4.80
CA GLY A 34 5.91 -9.07 4.26
C GLY A 34 5.77 -8.34 2.92
N THR A 35 4.91 -8.83 2.02
CA THR A 35 4.66 -8.24 0.71
C THR A 35 3.96 -6.89 0.83
N ASN A 36 2.93 -6.79 1.69
CA ASN A 36 2.20 -5.54 1.92
C ASN A 36 3.15 -4.44 2.38
N LEU A 37 3.96 -4.71 3.42
CA LEU A 37 4.91 -3.72 3.93
C LEU A 37 6.00 -3.39 2.92
N ALA A 38 6.46 -4.35 2.12
CA ALA A 38 7.45 -4.09 1.07
C ALA A 38 6.90 -3.16 -0.02
N VAL A 39 5.67 -3.40 -0.49
CA VAL A 39 5.01 -2.54 -1.48
C VAL A 39 4.79 -1.13 -0.91
N LEU A 40 4.26 -1.03 0.31
CA LEU A 40 4.03 0.26 0.94
C LEU A 40 5.34 1.03 1.18
N ALA A 41 6.39 0.36 1.64
CA ALA A 41 7.72 0.96 1.82
C ALA A 41 8.31 1.46 0.50
N CYS A 42 8.24 0.65 -0.57
CA CYS A 42 8.65 1.08 -1.91
C CYS A 42 7.87 2.32 -2.35
N LYS A 43 6.53 2.31 -2.21
CA LYS A 43 5.70 3.45 -2.61
C LYS A 43 6.06 4.71 -1.84
N THR A 44 6.32 4.60 -0.53
CA THR A 44 6.79 5.73 0.29
C THR A 44 8.10 6.30 -0.24
N ILE A 45 9.08 5.45 -0.58
CA ILE A 45 10.36 5.91 -1.14
C ILE A 45 10.14 6.59 -2.49
N LEU A 46 9.37 5.98 -3.39
CA LEU A 46 9.08 6.55 -4.72
C LEU A 46 8.41 7.92 -4.63
N LEU A 47 7.47 8.10 -3.69
CA LEU A 47 6.77 9.38 -3.50
C LEU A 47 7.66 10.48 -2.90
N ASN A 48 8.73 10.09 -2.20
CA ASN A 48 9.66 11.03 -1.55
C ASN A 48 10.99 11.14 -2.28
N ASN A 49 11.13 10.49 -3.45
CA ASN A 49 12.36 10.53 -4.24
C ASN A 49 12.56 11.94 -4.82
N THR A 50 13.16 12.79 -4.00
CA THR A 50 13.70 14.09 -4.38
C THR A 50 15.22 13.92 -4.40
N ASN A 51 15.97 14.68 -5.20
CA ASN A 51 17.45 14.62 -5.29
C ASN A 51 18.20 14.94 -3.96
N LYS A 52 17.51 14.83 -2.82
CA LYS A 52 17.98 15.05 -1.45
C LYS A 52 18.14 13.72 -0.74
N LYS A 53 19.05 13.68 0.24
CA LYS A 53 19.25 12.51 1.10
C LYS A 53 18.00 12.23 1.94
N LEU A 54 17.51 11.00 1.88
CA LEU A 54 16.34 10.56 2.64
C LEU A 54 16.74 10.03 4.02
N SER A 55 16.12 10.55 5.08
CA SER A 55 16.21 10.00 6.43
C SER A 55 15.16 8.92 6.64
N ILE A 56 15.49 7.88 7.40
CA ILE A 56 14.54 6.82 7.79
C ILE A 56 13.39 7.38 8.62
N VAL A 57 13.66 8.33 9.51
CA VAL A 57 12.63 8.97 10.36
C VAL A 57 11.63 9.73 9.48
N HIS A 58 12.14 10.51 8.52
CA HIS A 58 11.30 11.21 7.55
C HIS A 58 10.47 10.24 6.71
N LEU A 59 11.06 9.14 6.21
CA LEU A 59 10.30 8.14 5.45
C LEU A 59 9.21 7.45 6.28
N LEU A 60 9.44 7.18 7.56
CA LEU A 60 8.42 6.65 8.47
C LEU A 60 7.29 7.66 8.69
N GLU A 61 7.62 8.93 8.89
CA GLU A 61 6.64 10.01 9.00
C GLU A 61 5.77 10.09 7.73
N GLN A 62 6.41 10.13 6.56
CA GLN A 62 5.71 10.18 5.27
C GLN A 62 4.89 8.91 5.01
N PHE A 63 5.36 7.74 5.46
CA PHE A 63 4.57 6.50 5.42
C PHE A 63 3.25 6.67 6.17
N PHE A 64 3.29 7.09 7.44
CA PHE A 64 2.07 7.22 8.24
C PHE A 64 1.15 8.30 7.69
N ILE A 65 1.66 9.51 7.43
CA ILE A 65 0.87 10.62 6.87
C ILE A 65 0.20 10.23 5.56
N LYS A 66 0.93 9.55 4.67
CA LYS A 66 0.39 9.19 3.35
C LYS A 66 -0.71 8.15 3.47
N PHE A 67 -0.48 7.10 4.25
CA PHE A 67 -1.38 5.94 4.30
C PHE A 67 -2.56 6.10 5.28
N THR A 68 -2.50 7.04 6.24
CA THR A 68 -3.68 7.45 7.01
C THR A 68 -4.66 8.28 6.17
N LYS A 69 -4.15 9.05 5.21
CA LYS A 69 -4.93 9.94 4.31
C LYS A 69 -5.23 9.33 2.95
N TRP A 70 -4.67 8.15 2.63
CA TRP A 70 -4.88 7.48 1.36
C TRP A 70 -6.36 7.09 1.17
N ASN A 71 -6.90 7.36 -0.02
CA ASN A 71 -8.20 6.83 -0.40
C ASN A 71 -8.04 5.34 -0.76
N TRP A 72 -8.26 4.47 0.22
CA TRP A 72 -8.05 3.02 0.08
C TRP A 72 -8.94 2.32 -0.96
N SER A 73 -9.96 2.99 -1.50
CA SER A 73 -10.64 2.52 -2.70
C SER A 73 -9.73 2.50 -3.94
N ASN A 74 -8.65 3.30 -3.93
CA ASN A 74 -7.67 3.36 -5.02
C ASN A 74 -6.51 2.38 -4.76
N PRO A 75 -6.14 1.54 -5.76
CA PRO A 75 -5.06 0.57 -5.61
C PRO A 75 -3.70 1.24 -5.44
N ILE A 76 -2.86 0.64 -4.61
CA ILE A 76 -1.45 1.02 -4.48
C ILE A 76 -0.65 0.22 -5.51
N LEU A 77 -0.14 0.94 -6.51
CA LEU A 77 0.72 0.43 -7.57
C LEU A 77 2.13 1.03 -7.45
N LEU A 78 3.16 0.24 -7.74
CA LEU A 78 4.57 0.66 -7.75
C LEU A 78 5.05 1.21 -9.10
N GLU A 79 4.17 1.28 -10.10
CA GLU A 79 4.55 1.75 -11.42
C GLU A 79 4.99 3.22 -11.40
N VAL A 80 6.10 3.47 -12.09
CA VAL A 80 6.43 4.77 -12.66
C VAL A 80 5.78 4.78 -14.03
N ILE A 81 4.51 5.16 -14.11
CA ILE A 81 3.90 5.41 -15.41
C ILE A 81 4.34 6.81 -15.81
N ASP A 82 5.35 6.90 -16.68
CA ASP A 82 5.39 8.03 -17.59
C ASP A 82 4.44 7.64 -18.72
N ASP A 83 3.25 8.25 -18.75
CA ASP A 83 2.19 7.93 -19.72
C ASP A 83 2.74 7.97 -21.17
N GLN A 84 3.80 8.76 -21.40
CA GLN A 84 4.50 8.85 -22.66
C GLN A 84 5.25 7.57 -23.06
N GLN A 85 5.91 6.88 -22.12
CA GLN A 85 6.68 5.66 -22.43
C GLN A 85 5.78 4.45 -22.73
N GLN A 86 4.63 4.33 -22.06
CA GLN A 86 3.64 3.29 -22.40
C GLN A 86 3.03 3.54 -23.78
N LEU A 87 2.69 4.78 -24.10
CA LEU A 87 2.15 5.16 -25.41
C LEU A 87 3.18 4.98 -26.54
N GLU A 88 4.46 5.24 -26.30
CA GLU A 88 5.54 5.01 -27.27
C GLU A 88 5.79 3.52 -27.54
N GLN A 89 5.70 2.65 -26.53
CA GLN A 89 5.81 1.19 -26.71
C GLN A 89 4.60 0.60 -27.45
N ILE A 90 3.38 1.03 -27.11
CA ILE A 90 2.13 0.55 -27.74
C ILE A 90 2.07 0.93 -29.23
N ASN A 91 2.58 2.12 -29.59
CA ASN A 91 2.49 2.65 -30.95
C ASN A 91 3.65 2.24 -31.86
N ASN A 92 4.55 1.35 -31.43
CA ASN A 92 5.65 0.88 -32.26
C ASN A 92 5.22 -0.37 -33.08
N PRO A 93 5.00 -0.26 -34.40
CA PRO A 93 4.46 -1.36 -35.22
C PRO A 93 5.43 -2.52 -35.46
N LEU A 94 6.68 -2.41 -34.99
CA LEU A 94 7.71 -3.46 -35.05
C LEU A 94 7.83 -4.27 -33.75
N ASP A 95 7.01 -3.99 -32.73
CA ASP A 95 7.13 -4.66 -31.44
C ASP A 95 6.59 -6.10 -31.50
N LYS A 96 7.52 -7.07 -31.46
CA LYS A 96 7.24 -8.52 -31.43
C LYS A 96 6.51 -8.98 -30.15
N ASN A 97 6.22 -8.06 -29.22
CA ASN A 97 5.61 -8.35 -27.92
C ASN A 97 4.11 -8.08 -27.82
N GLN A 98 3.37 -7.81 -28.91
CA GLN A 98 1.91 -7.61 -28.82
C GLN A 98 1.19 -8.81 -28.17
N ASP A 99 1.62 -10.03 -28.46
CA ASP A 99 1.06 -11.23 -27.84
C ASP A 99 1.43 -11.33 -26.35
N PHE A 100 2.66 -10.95 -25.98
CA PHE A 100 3.07 -10.86 -24.58
C PHE A 100 2.26 -9.81 -23.81
N ILE A 101 2.04 -8.62 -24.39
CA ILE A 101 1.23 -7.56 -23.77
C ILE A 101 -0.21 -8.03 -23.58
N LYS A 102 -0.80 -8.68 -24.59
CA LYS A 102 -2.15 -9.27 -24.48
C LYS A 102 -2.21 -10.33 -23.38
N ILE A 103 -1.25 -11.25 -23.34
CA ILE A 103 -1.18 -12.31 -22.31
C ILE A 103 -0.98 -11.69 -20.93
N LYS A 104 -0.06 -10.74 -20.77
CA LYS A 104 0.20 -10.03 -19.52
C LYS A 104 -1.07 -9.35 -19.02
N ASN A 105 -1.72 -8.54 -19.85
CA ASN A 105 -2.96 -7.85 -19.48
C ASN A 105 -4.11 -8.81 -19.15
N SER A 106 -4.14 -9.99 -19.76
CA SER A 106 -5.14 -11.02 -19.44
C SER A 106 -4.89 -11.75 -18.11
N LEU A 107 -3.64 -11.75 -17.62
CA LEU A 107 -3.23 -12.42 -16.39
C LEU A 107 -3.10 -11.45 -15.21
N ASP A 108 -2.85 -10.17 -15.47
CA ASP A 108 -2.69 -9.13 -14.47
C ASP A 108 -3.95 -8.94 -13.62
N TRP A 109 -3.74 -8.44 -12.41
CA TRP A 109 -4.82 -8.18 -11.49
C TRP A 109 -5.76 -7.10 -12.05
N ASP A 110 -7.06 -7.41 -12.05
CA ASP A 110 -8.14 -6.50 -12.41
C ASP A 110 -9.13 -6.34 -11.26
N VAL A 111 -9.53 -5.09 -11.01
CA VAL A 111 -10.47 -4.69 -9.96
C VAL A 111 -11.79 -5.43 -10.08
N ASN A 112 -12.35 -5.52 -11.29
CA ASN A 112 -13.67 -6.13 -11.50
C ASN A 112 -13.60 -7.65 -11.32
N SER A 113 -12.53 -8.27 -11.83
CA SER A 113 -12.28 -9.70 -11.68
C SER A 113 -12.13 -10.10 -10.20
N ASP A 114 -11.34 -9.38 -9.40
CA ASP A 114 -11.17 -9.64 -7.96
C ASP A 114 -12.50 -9.45 -7.21
N TYR A 115 -13.20 -8.33 -7.47
CA TYR A 115 -14.51 -8.08 -6.88
C TYR A 115 -15.53 -9.18 -7.21
N ASN A 116 -15.65 -9.57 -8.48
CA ASN A 116 -16.55 -10.64 -8.89
C ASN A 116 -16.20 -11.99 -8.27
N SER A 117 -14.89 -12.30 -8.16
CA SER A 117 -14.41 -13.51 -7.48
C SER A 117 -14.80 -13.52 -6.00
N ARG A 118 -14.70 -12.37 -5.31
CA ARG A 118 -15.18 -12.23 -3.92
C ARG A 118 -16.68 -12.38 -3.81
N ARG A 119 -17.44 -11.76 -4.72
CA ARG A 119 -18.90 -11.93 -4.74
C ARG A 119 -19.30 -13.39 -4.90
N GLN A 120 -18.59 -14.13 -5.76
CA GLN A 120 -18.80 -15.56 -5.93
C GLN A 120 -18.51 -16.35 -4.64
N LEU A 121 -17.44 -16.02 -3.91
CA LEU A 121 -17.12 -16.66 -2.62
C LEU A 121 -18.24 -16.50 -1.58
N PHE A 122 -18.90 -15.34 -1.56
CA PHE A 122 -20.04 -15.08 -0.68
C PHE A 122 -21.39 -15.57 -1.25
N GLY A 123 -21.40 -16.23 -2.41
CA GLY A 123 -22.62 -16.69 -3.07
C GLY A 123 -23.52 -15.57 -3.57
N LEU A 124 -23.00 -14.33 -3.68
CA LEU A 124 -23.80 -13.14 -3.99
C LEU A 124 -24.38 -13.14 -5.42
N ASN A 125 -23.82 -13.96 -6.30
CA ASN A 125 -24.29 -14.09 -7.68
C ASN A 125 -25.63 -14.85 -7.81
N TYR A 126 -26.08 -15.51 -6.74
CA TYR A 126 -27.29 -16.35 -6.74
C TYR A 126 -28.52 -15.67 -6.13
N TYR A 127 -28.37 -14.51 -5.50
CA TYR A 127 -29.46 -13.80 -4.84
C TYR A 127 -30.07 -12.75 -5.76
N THR A 128 -31.39 -12.82 -5.95
CA THR A 128 -32.18 -11.84 -6.70
C THR A 128 -32.90 -10.83 -5.80
N VAL A 129 -33.00 -11.12 -4.50
CA VAL A 129 -33.67 -10.30 -3.49
C VAL A 129 -32.62 -9.76 -2.51
N TYR A 130 -32.48 -8.45 -2.43
CA TYR A 130 -31.59 -7.79 -1.47
C TYR A 130 -32.27 -7.65 -0.12
N ASP A 131 -31.99 -8.57 0.80
CA ASP A 131 -32.26 -8.37 2.22
C ASP A 131 -31.05 -7.71 2.93
N GLU A 132 -31.20 -7.41 4.23
CA GLU A 132 -30.12 -6.80 5.00
C GLU A 132 -28.87 -7.69 5.12
N ASN A 133 -29.02 -9.00 5.11
CA ASN A 133 -27.89 -9.93 5.21
C ASN A 133 -27.08 -9.92 3.91
N ILE A 134 -27.75 -9.91 2.76
CA ILE A 134 -27.10 -9.77 1.45
C ILE A 134 -26.37 -8.44 1.35
N ARG A 135 -26.96 -7.34 1.83
CA ARG A 135 -26.26 -6.04 1.89
C ARG A 135 -24.99 -6.11 2.72
N ARG A 136 -25.04 -6.75 3.90
CA ARG A 136 -23.84 -6.92 4.75
C ARG A 136 -22.77 -7.76 4.07
N LEU A 137 -23.14 -8.86 3.41
CA LEU A 137 -22.21 -9.70 2.65
C LEU A 137 -21.60 -8.95 1.46
N GLU A 138 -22.38 -8.11 0.77
CA GLU A 138 -21.89 -7.25 -0.32
C GLU A 138 -20.83 -6.26 0.16
N GLU A 139 -20.99 -5.68 1.36
CA GLU A 139 -19.95 -4.85 1.97
C GLU A 139 -18.65 -5.64 2.25
N HIS A 140 -18.75 -6.93 2.57
CA HIS A 140 -17.58 -7.80 2.74
C HIS A 140 -16.91 -8.21 1.41
N ALA A 141 -17.64 -8.15 0.29
CA ALA A 141 -17.11 -8.42 -1.04
C ALA A 141 -16.30 -7.25 -1.63
N LYS A 142 -16.51 -6.03 -1.12
CA LYS A 142 -15.77 -4.84 -1.59
C LYS A 142 -14.27 -4.98 -1.36
N LEU A 143 -13.50 -4.42 -2.28
CA LEU A 143 -12.06 -4.26 -2.10
C LEU A 143 -11.82 -3.18 -1.04
N ILE A 144 -11.07 -3.55 0.00
CA ILE A 144 -10.82 -2.65 1.12
C ILE A 144 -9.48 -1.98 0.94
N TRP A 145 -8.37 -2.73 0.96
CA TRP A 145 -7.02 -2.19 0.79
C TRP A 145 -6.31 -2.93 -0.35
N PRO A 146 -6.54 -2.54 -1.63
CA PRO A 146 -5.86 -3.13 -2.77
C PRO A 146 -4.40 -2.68 -2.80
N ILE A 147 -3.50 -3.60 -2.43
CA ILE A 147 -2.04 -3.39 -2.43
C ILE A 147 -1.46 -4.31 -3.49
N ILE A 148 -1.01 -3.75 -4.62
CA ILE A 148 -0.69 -4.56 -5.79
C ILE A 148 0.81 -4.86 -5.79
N ALA A 149 1.15 -6.14 -5.61
CA ALA A 149 2.52 -6.61 -5.69
C ALA A 149 2.99 -6.57 -7.15
N PRO A 150 4.15 -5.95 -7.43
CA PRO A 150 4.74 -6.01 -8.76
C PRO A 150 5.21 -7.43 -9.03
N GLY A 151 4.86 -7.97 -10.18
CA GLY A 151 5.17 -9.33 -10.60
C GLY A 151 4.41 -9.62 -11.89
N ILE A 152 4.78 -10.69 -12.58
CA ILE A 152 3.97 -11.20 -13.70
C ILE A 152 3.39 -12.55 -13.26
N PRO A 153 2.06 -12.67 -13.12
CA PRO A 153 1.08 -11.58 -13.11
C PRO A 153 1.15 -10.72 -11.84
N THR A 154 0.67 -9.49 -11.93
CA THR A 154 0.42 -8.65 -10.76
C THR A 154 -0.69 -9.26 -9.90
N GLN A 155 -0.61 -9.07 -8.59
CA GLN A 155 -1.59 -9.63 -7.65
C GLN A 155 -1.87 -8.67 -6.50
N ASN A 156 -3.12 -8.66 -6.02
CA ASN A 156 -3.50 -7.95 -4.80
C ASN A 156 -2.99 -8.71 -3.56
N ALA A 157 -1.94 -8.21 -2.93
CA ALA A 157 -1.36 -8.74 -1.70
C ALA A 157 -2.19 -8.40 -0.44
N GLY A 158 -3.04 -7.38 -0.53
CA GLY A 158 -3.97 -6.96 0.53
C GLY A 158 -5.27 -7.77 0.59
N PHE A 159 -5.36 -8.89 -0.13
CA PHE A 159 -6.62 -9.59 -0.37
C PHE A 159 -7.37 -10.05 0.90
N ASN A 160 -6.66 -10.39 1.98
CA ASN A 160 -7.29 -10.81 3.25
C ASN A 160 -7.70 -9.64 4.17
N ILE A 161 -7.35 -8.39 3.84
CA ILE A 161 -7.71 -7.23 4.67
C ILE A 161 -9.23 -7.02 4.56
N ASN A 162 -9.91 -7.07 5.70
CA ASN A 162 -11.36 -6.88 5.80
C ASN A 162 -11.69 -5.55 6.51
N TYR A 163 -12.98 -5.25 6.64
CA TYR A 163 -13.45 -4.00 7.23
C TYR A 163 -12.89 -3.82 8.66
N SER A 164 -13.05 -4.83 9.52
CA SER A 164 -12.58 -4.78 10.91
C SER A 164 -11.06 -4.59 10.99
N THR A 165 -10.29 -5.39 10.25
CA THR A 165 -8.83 -5.31 10.31
C THR A 165 -8.30 -4.01 9.71
N SER A 166 -8.94 -3.49 8.65
CA SER A 166 -8.60 -2.18 8.10
C SER A 166 -8.80 -1.04 9.10
N LYS A 167 -9.83 -1.11 9.95
CA LYS A 167 -10.05 -0.11 11.01
C LYS A 167 -8.95 -0.16 12.06
N ILE A 168 -8.52 -1.36 12.45
CA ILE A 168 -7.41 -1.56 13.38
C ILE A 168 -6.11 -1.03 12.76
N LEU A 169 -5.79 -1.44 11.52
CA LEU A 169 -4.61 -0.96 10.79
C LEU A 169 -4.59 0.57 10.68
N LEU A 170 -5.74 1.18 10.37
CA LEU A 170 -5.86 2.64 10.30
C LEU A 170 -5.67 3.30 11.66
N GLY A 171 -6.17 2.69 12.74
CA GLY A 171 -5.92 3.14 14.11
C GLY A 171 -4.43 3.13 14.44
N GLU A 172 -3.73 2.02 14.16
CA GLU A 172 -2.30 1.91 14.42
C GLU A 172 -1.45 2.86 13.56
N MET A 173 -1.82 3.09 12.30
CA MET A 173 -1.12 4.07 11.47
C MET A 173 -1.32 5.51 12.00
N ARG A 174 -2.51 5.85 12.49
CA ARG A 174 -2.75 7.16 13.14
C ARG A 174 -1.94 7.31 14.41
N ASN A 175 -1.85 6.27 15.24
CA ASN A 175 -0.99 6.27 16.42
C ASN A 175 0.48 6.52 16.02
N GLY A 176 0.95 5.90 14.94
CA GLY A 176 2.28 6.15 14.37
C GLY A 176 2.48 7.59 13.89
N GLU A 177 1.50 8.17 13.20
CA GLU A 177 1.50 9.59 12.79
C GLU A 177 1.60 10.52 14.01
N TYR A 178 0.76 10.32 15.03
CA TYR A 178 0.77 11.12 16.25
C TYR A 178 2.10 11.01 17.01
N PHE A 179 2.64 9.80 17.13
CA PHE A 179 3.92 9.57 17.83
C PHE A 179 5.07 10.35 17.18
N LEU A 180 5.18 10.32 15.85
CA LEU A 180 6.26 11.02 15.16
C LEU A 180 6.08 12.54 15.16
N ILE A 181 4.84 13.05 15.08
CA ILE A 181 4.57 14.48 15.25
C ILE A 181 5.01 14.94 16.64
N PHE A 182 4.70 14.18 17.69
CA PHE A 182 5.08 14.51 19.06
C PHE A 182 6.60 14.52 19.23
N VAL A 183 7.31 13.51 18.74
CA VAL A 183 8.78 13.44 18.80
C VAL A 183 9.43 14.62 18.05
N ASN A 184 8.92 14.97 16.85
CA ASN A 184 9.44 16.11 16.09
C ASN A 184 9.22 17.43 16.85
N ILE A 185 8.04 17.61 17.46
CA ILE A 185 7.73 18.80 18.27
C ILE A 185 8.72 18.94 19.44
N ASP A 186 9.04 17.84 20.13
CA ASP A 186 10.00 17.86 21.24
C ASP A 186 11.43 18.21 20.77
N GLU A 187 11.87 17.72 19.61
CA GLU A 187 13.15 18.13 19.00
C GLU A 187 13.17 19.65 18.70
N TYR A 188 12.10 20.20 18.12
CA TYR A 188 11.99 21.65 17.88
C TYR A 188 12.08 22.46 19.16
N PHE A 189 11.40 22.04 20.23
CA PHE A 189 11.47 22.73 21.53
C PHE A 189 12.84 22.64 22.18
N LEU A 190 13.55 21.52 22.03
CA LEU A 190 14.92 21.36 22.51
C LEU A 190 15.91 22.26 21.75
N ASP A 191 15.79 22.33 20.42
CA ASP A 191 16.62 23.19 19.59
C ASP A 191 16.38 24.67 19.89
N ASP A 192 15.12 25.11 20.03
CA ASP A 192 14.80 26.49 20.42
C ASP A 192 15.33 26.82 21.82
N TYR A 193 15.24 25.89 22.78
CA TYR A 193 15.77 26.10 24.13
C TYR A 193 17.30 26.26 24.12
N LEU A 194 18.02 25.42 23.38
CA LEU A 194 19.48 25.49 23.24
C LEU A 194 19.94 26.77 22.52
N ASN A 195 19.18 27.21 21.50
CA ASN A 195 19.48 28.41 20.73
C ASN A 195 19.16 29.72 21.47
N HIS A 196 18.32 29.68 22.52
CA HIS A 196 17.97 30.86 23.34
C HIS A 196 18.68 30.90 24.70
N SER A 197 19.46 29.88 25.05
CA SER A 197 20.28 29.82 26.28
C SER A 197 21.78 30.07 26.04
N SER A 198 22.14 30.58 24.86
CA SER A 198 23.51 30.98 24.46
C SER A 198 23.70 32.49 24.53
#